data_AF-A0A434QY14-F1
#
_entry.id   AF-A0A434QY14-F1
#
_cell.length_a   1.000
_cell.length_b   1.000
_cell.length_c   1.000
_cell.angle_alpha   90.00
_cell.angle_beta   90.00
_cell.angle_gamma   90.00
#
_symmetry.space_group_name_H-M   'P 1'
#
loop_
_entity.id
_entity.type
_entity.pdbx_description
1 polymer ?
#
loop_
_entity_poly.entity_id
_entity_poly.type
_entity_poly.pdbx_seq_one_letter_code
_entity_poly.pdbx_strand_id
1 'polypeptide(L)'
;MGQYDITVKHLFRHGGRTLLAHLGVEGRLKSLDTELPSVKERRLDFLAEVNSNQLLHIEFQSSADPAFTFRMLGYYGEILERLAA
;
A
#
# COMPACT_ATOMS: atom_id res chain seq x y z
N MET A 1 5.88 -21.26 -2.85
CA MET A 1 6.59 -20.06 -2.35
C MET A 1 6.05 -19.76 -0.96
N GLY A 2 6.90 -19.61 0.08
CA GLY A 2 6.44 -19.23 1.43
C GLY A 2 7.07 -19.94 2.64
N GLN A 3 8.02 -20.86 2.44
CA GLN A 3 8.54 -21.70 3.53
C GLN A 3 9.16 -20.92 4.72
N TYR A 4 9.61 -19.69 4.48
CA TYR A 4 10.20 -18.84 5.52
C TYR A 4 9.36 -17.62 5.88
N ASP A 5 8.25 -17.35 5.20
CA ASP A 5 7.48 -16.11 5.39
C ASP A 5 6.89 -16.03 6.80
N ILE A 6 6.31 -17.13 7.27
CA ILE A 6 5.76 -17.24 8.64
C ILE A 6 6.89 -17.11 9.68
N THR A 7 8.01 -17.81 9.46
CA THR A 7 9.17 -17.79 10.36
C THR A 7 9.81 -16.40 10.45
N VAL A 8 9.95 -15.70 9.32
CA VAL A 8 10.49 -14.33 9.26
C VAL A 8 9.54 -13.35 9.93
N LYS A 9 8.22 -13.41 9.63
CA LYS A 9 7.21 -12.60 10.33
C LYS A 9 7.22 -12.85 11.84
N HIS A 10 7.35 -14.09 12.27
CA HIS A 10 7.46 -14.47 13.68
C HIS A 10 8.75 -13.92 14.32
N LEU A 11 9.89 -13.99 13.62
CA LEU A 11 11.14 -13.38 14.08
C LEU A 11 10.99 -11.88 14.28
N PHE A 12 10.37 -11.15 13.34
CA PHE A 12 10.12 -9.72 13.51
C PHE A 12 9.12 -9.40 14.64
N ARG A 13 8.12 -10.26 14.87
CA ARG A 13 7.16 -10.11 15.98
C ARG A 13 7.77 -10.39 17.37
N HIS A 14 8.68 -11.36 17.50
CA HIS A 14 9.15 -11.87 18.80
C HIS A 14 10.64 -11.61 19.11
N GLY A 15 11.49 -11.37 18.11
CA GLY A 15 12.93 -11.14 18.25
C GLY A 15 13.50 -10.01 17.36
N GLY A 16 12.62 -9.27 16.68
CA GLY A 16 12.99 -8.35 15.60
C GLY A 16 13.86 -7.19 16.02
N ARG A 17 13.93 -6.85 17.31
CA ARG A 17 14.68 -5.68 17.79
C ARG A 17 16.18 -5.81 17.53
N THR A 18 16.76 -6.99 17.77
CA THR A 18 18.20 -7.22 17.51
C THR A 18 18.48 -7.15 16.02
N LEU A 19 17.65 -7.77 15.18
CA LEU A 19 17.78 -7.71 13.73
C LEU A 19 17.63 -6.27 13.20
N LEU A 20 16.62 -5.54 13.66
CA LEU A 20 16.36 -4.15 13.27
C LEU A 20 17.51 -3.22 13.69
N ALA A 21 18.10 -3.44 14.86
CA ALA A 21 19.30 -2.71 15.27
C ALA A 21 20.50 -2.97 14.33
N HIS A 22 20.70 -4.21 13.87
CA HIS A 22 21.74 -4.53 12.88
C HIS A 22 21.46 -3.94 11.49
N LEU A 23 20.19 -3.63 11.18
CA LEU A 23 19.78 -2.93 9.96
C LEU A 23 19.86 -1.39 10.09
N GLY A 24 20.40 -0.87 11.20
CA GLY A 24 20.53 0.57 11.44
C GLY A 24 19.25 1.26 11.90
N VAL A 25 18.23 0.50 12.32
CA VAL A 25 17.00 1.07 12.89
C VAL A 25 17.23 1.38 14.36
N GLU A 26 17.33 2.66 14.68
CA GLU A 26 17.53 3.17 16.04
C GLU A 26 16.22 3.68 16.67
N GLY A 27 16.15 3.69 18.01
CA GLY A 27 15.05 4.28 18.76
C GLY A 27 13.99 3.31 19.29
N ARG A 28 12.96 3.86 19.95
CA ARG A 28 11.89 3.08 20.57
C ARG A 28 10.90 2.60 19.51
N LEU A 29 10.94 1.31 19.23
CA LEU A 29 9.96 0.65 18.36
C LEU A 29 8.65 0.37 19.11
N LYS A 30 7.54 0.82 18.52
CA LYS A 30 6.18 0.42 18.89
C LYS A 30 5.62 -0.42 17.75
N SER A 31 5.37 -1.71 18.01
CA SER A 31 4.68 -2.56 17.05
C SER A 31 3.28 -2.03 16.81
N LEU A 32 2.92 -1.86 15.54
CA LEU A 32 1.57 -1.53 15.12
C LEU A 32 0.91 -2.79 14.56
N ASP A 33 -0.42 -2.80 14.55
CA ASP A 33 -1.15 -3.86 13.87
C ASP A 33 -0.78 -3.87 12.39
N THR A 34 -0.55 -5.06 11.86
CA THR A 34 -0.22 -5.29 10.46
C THR A 34 -1.48 -5.57 9.64
N GLU A 35 -2.61 -5.83 10.30
CA GLU A 35 -3.89 -6.00 9.63
C GLU A 35 -4.40 -4.65 9.13
N LEU A 36 -4.69 -4.61 7.83
CA LEU A 36 -5.37 -3.45 7.24
C LEU A 36 -6.86 -3.54 7.59
N PRO A 37 -7.52 -2.40 7.86
CA PRO A 37 -8.87 -2.38 8.39
C PRO A 37 -9.94 -2.94 7.44
N SER A 38 -9.63 -3.07 6.14
CA SER A 38 -10.52 -3.69 5.17
C SER A 38 -9.80 -4.04 3.86
N VAL A 39 -10.33 -5.06 3.17
CA VAL A 39 -10.10 -5.26 1.73
C VAL A 39 -10.99 -4.26 1.00
N LYS A 40 -10.42 -3.49 0.07
CA LYS A 40 -11.14 -2.46 -0.67
C LYS A 40 -11.40 -2.95 -2.08
N GLU A 41 -12.67 -3.10 -2.44
CA GLU A 41 -13.07 -3.18 -3.86
C GLU A 41 -13.10 -1.76 -4.42
N ARG A 42 -12.24 -1.50 -5.40
CA ARG A 42 -12.05 -0.17 -5.98
C ARG A 42 -12.48 -0.18 -7.44
N ARG A 43 -13.40 0.71 -7.77
CA ARG A 43 -13.84 0.95 -9.13
C ARG A 43 -13.53 2.40 -9.48
N LEU A 44 -12.78 2.57 -10.57
CA LEU A 44 -12.48 3.89 -11.10
C LEU A 44 -13.71 4.42 -11.82
N ASP A 45 -14.04 5.70 -11.61
CA ASP A 45 -15.15 6.34 -12.33
C ASP A 45 -14.81 6.50 -13.82
N PHE A 46 -13.59 6.96 -14.11
CA PHE A 46 -13.08 7.10 -15.48
C PHE A 46 -11.57 6.96 -15.57
N LEU A 47 -11.08 6.09 -16.45
CA LEU A 47 -9.67 5.94 -16.77
C LEU A 47 -9.49 5.83 -18.29
N ALA A 48 -8.58 6.62 -18.86
CA ALA A 48 -8.24 6.57 -20.27
C ALA A 48 -6.74 6.78 -20.50
N GLU A 49 -6.23 6.30 -21.63
CA GLU A 49 -4.93 6.69 -22.16
C GLU A 49 -5.12 7.90 -23.10
N VAL A 50 -4.34 8.95 -22.88
CA VAL A 50 -4.34 10.18 -23.66
C VAL A 50 -2.94 10.36 -24.24
N ASN A 51 -2.77 10.06 -25.53
CA ASN A 51 -1.45 9.89 -26.16
C ASN A 51 -0.65 8.72 -25.54
N SER A 52 0.33 8.21 -26.28
CA SER A 52 1.12 7.06 -25.82
C SER A 52 1.73 7.29 -24.43
N ASN A 53 1.40 6.40 -23.49
CA ASN A 53 1.90 6.35 -22.10
C ASN A 53 1.47 7.50 -21.17
N GLN A 54 0.44 8.27 -21.51
CA GLN A 54 -0.14 9.23 -20.58
C GLN A 54 -1.55 8.79 -20.17
N LEU A 55 -1.81 8.76 -18.86
CA LEU A 55 -3.09 8.32 -18.31
C LEU A 55 -3.89 9.52 -17.79
N LEU A 56 -5.18 9.53 -18.09
CA LEU A 56 -6.17 10.42 -17.52
C LEU A 56 -7.08 9.62 -16.58
N HIS A 57 -6.99 9.92 -15.28
CA HIS A 57 -7.86 9.35 -14.25
C HIS A 57 -8.73 10.47 -13.66
N ILE A 58 -10.05 10.27 -13.65
CA ILE A 58 -11.03 11.20 -13.09
C ILE A 58 -11.92 10.44 -12.10
N GLU A 59 -12.16 11.05 -10.95
CA GLU A 59 -13.07 10.57 -9.90
C GLU A 59 -14.02 11.71 -9.52
N PHE A 60 -15.31 11.40 -9.41
CA PHE A 60 -16.32 12.38 -9.01
C PHE A 60 -16.58 12.30 -7.50
N GLN A 61 -16.71 13.47 -6.87
CA GLN A 61 -17.07 13.56 -5.46
C GLN A 61 -18.37 14.35 -5.31
N SER A 62 -19.34 13.76 -4.62
CA SER A 62 -20.58 14.45 -4.22
C SER A 62 -20.41 15.28 -2.94
N SER A 63 -19.40 14.98 -2.14
CA SER A 63 -19.05 15.70 -0.92
C SER A 63 -17.53 15.71 -0.72
N ALA A 64 -17.04 16.69 0.04
CA ALA A 64 -15.63 16.76 0.40
C ALA A 64 -15.28 15.57 1.31
N ASP A 65 -14.38 14.70 0.83
CA ASP A 65 -13.80 13.62 1.64
C ASP A 65 -12.33 13.97 1.98
N PRO A 66 -11.98 14.18 3.27
CA PRO A 66 -10.62 14.45 3.69
C PRO A 66 -9.60 13.37 3.30
N ALA A 67 -10.04 12.13 3.09
CA ALA A 67 -9.18 11.02 2.70
C ALA A 67 -8.99 10.89 1.18
N PHE A 68 -9.61 11.75 0.37
CA PHE A 68 -9.63 11.60 -1.09
C PHE A 68 -8.23 11.59 -1.72
N THR A 69 -7.31 12.44 -1.26
CA THR A 69 -5.93 12.45 -1.77
C THR A 69 -5.23 11.11 -1.55
N PHE A 70 -5.44 10.47 -0.40
CA PHE A 70 -4.89 9.13 -0.12
C PHE A 70 -5.57 8.05 -0.96
N ARG A 71 -6.87 8.21 -1.27
CA ARG A 71 -7.56 7.32 -2.22
C ARG A 71 -6.98 7.44 -3.62
N MET A 72 -6.75 8.66 -4.11
CA MET A 72 -6.10 8.91 -5.41
C MET A 72 -4.70 8.29 -5.48
N LEU A 73 -3.90 8.43 -4.42
CA LEU A 73 -2.60 7.75 -4.34
C LEU A 73 -2.73 6.22 -4.42
N GLY A 74 -3.72 5.65 -3.72
CA GLY A 74 -4.02 4.22 -3.80
C GLY A 74 -4.43 3.76 -5.19
N TYR A 75 -5.30 4.53 -5.87
CA TYR A 75 -5.69 4.25 -7.25
C TYR A 75 -4.50 4.29 -8.21
N TYR A 76 -3.60 5.27 -8.06
CA TYR A 76 -2.40 5.35 -8.89
C TYR A 76 -1.56 4.07 -8.81
N GLY A 77 -1.33 3.55 -7.59
CA GLY A 77 -0.59 2.30 -7.40
C GLY A 77 -1.26 1.10 -8.09
N GLU A 78 -2.57 0.96 -7.94
CA GLU A 78 -3.34 -0.14 -8.55
C GLU A 78 -3.38 -0.05 -10.08
N ILE A 79 -3.44 1.17 -10.63
CA ILE A 79 -3.39 1.40 -12.07
C ILE A 79 -2.02 0.97 -12.63
N LEU A 80 -0.92 1.35 -11.96
CA LEU A 80 0.41 0.95 -12.37
C LEU A 80 0.61 -0.56 -12.31
N GLU A 81 0.16 -1.21 -11.23
CA GLU A 81 0.24 -2.66 -11.10
C GLU A 81 -0.53 -3.37 -12.22
N ARG A 82 -1.74 -2.90 -12.53
CA ARG A 82 -2.55 -3.42 -13.64
C ARG A 82 -1.87 -3.28 -15.00
N LEU A 83 -1.15 -2.19 -15.24
CA LEU A 83 -0.48 -1.95 -16.53
C LEU A 83 0.89 -2.64 -16.64
N ALA A 84 1.47 -3.04 -15.51
CA ALA A 84 2.71 -3.80 -15.47
C ALA A 84 2.51 -5.31 -15.67
N ALA A 85 1.28 -5.80 -15.51
CA ALA A 85 0.87 -7.20 -15.71
C ALA A 85 0.44 -7.48 -17.17
#